data_AF-A0A7L6A549-F1
#
_entry.id   AF-A0A7L6A549-F1
#
_cell.length_a   1.000
_cell.length_b   1.000
_cell.length_c   1.000
_cell.angle_alpha   90.00
_cell.angle_beta   90.00
_cell.angle_gamma   90.00
#
_symmetry.space_group_name_H-M   'P 1'
#
loop_
_entity.id
_entity.type
_entity.pdbx_description
1 polymer ?
#
loop_
_entity_poly.entity_id
_entity_poly.type
_entity_poly.pdbx_seq_one_letter_code
_entity_poly.pdbx_strand_id
1 'polypeptide(L)'
;MREIKAPDARIEDLFKRVRLGVRRRSNGAQIPWERTSLEEDFYFLPPREVRKLSEAEATRRYEEQLAIWERIRATDDPAVLKDFLRRYPSGLFSEIAQMRLDQVLEQRGERRIRIASSAQNPYSQGTARADTQLKLGDRFSYRDLDLATNQEMRSYTLVVSEIAENGYPFDAREVC
;
A
#
# COMPACT_ATOMS: atom_id res chain seq x y z
N MET A 1 2.68 3.97 24.41
CA MET A 1 2.20 5.21 23.75
C MET A 1 3.41 6.09 23.40
N ARG A 2 4.21 5.67 22.39
CA ARG A 2 5.53 6.27 22.09
C ARG A 2 5.49 7.26 20.92
N GLU A 3 4.71 6.95 19.87
CA GLU A 3 4.68 7.75 18.64
C GLU A 3 3.94 9.09 18.79
N ILE A 4 2.94 9.19 19.68
CA ILE A 4 2.15 10.42 19.93
C ILE A 4 3.00 11.56 20.52
N LYS A 5 4.09 11.23 21.19
CA LYS A 5 4.97 12.21 21.83
C LYS A 5 6.04 12.77 20.89
N ALA A 6 6.07 12.33 19.63
CA ALA A 6 7.03 12.81 18.66
C ALA A 6 6.73 14.28 18.33
N PRO A 7 7.65 15.22 18.59
CA PRO A 7 7.45 16.61 18.22
C PRO A 7 7.42 16.76 16.69
N ASP A 8 6.67 17.75 16.21
CA ASP A 8 6.58 18.17 14.81
C ASP A 8 6.14 17.06 13.84
N ALA A 9 5.57 15.97 14.36
CA ALA A 9 5.11 14.85 13.56
C ALA A 9 3.67 15.05 13.13
N ARG A 10 3.44 15.01 11.81
CA ARG A 10 2.10 14.93 11.23
C ARG A 10 1.41 13.64 11.64
N ILE A 11 0.08 13.68 11.76
CA ILE A 11 -0.72 12.52 12.15
C ILE A 11 -0.58 11.35 11.17
N GLU A 12 -0.42 11.63 9.88
CA GLU A 12 -0.21 10.63 8.83
C GLU A 12 1.10 9.88 9.06
N ASP A 13 2.17 10.61 9.37
CA ASP A 13 3.48 10.03 9.67
C ASP A 13 3.43 9.15 10.92
N LEU A 14 2.66 9.56 11.92
CA LEU A 14 2.39 8.76 13.11
C LEU A 14 1.66 7.47 12.76
N PHE A 15 0.58 7.54 11.98
CA PHE A 15 -0.17 6.35 11.57
C PHE A 15 0.67 5.39 10.73
N LYS A 16 1.50 5.90 9.80
CA LYS A 16 2.44 5.09 9.02
C LYS A 16 3.44 4.36 9.92
N ARG A 17 4.04 5.04 10.91
CA ARG A 17 4.95 4.42 11.90
C ARG A 17 4.24 3.36 12.74
N VAL A 18 3.02 3.63 13.19
CA VAL A 18 2.21 2.67 13.95
C VAL A 18 1.92 1.43 13.11
N ARG A 19 1.49 1.60 11.85
CA ARG A 19 1.25 0.50 10.90
C ARG A 19 2.48 -0.37 10.72
N LEU A 20 3.63 0.26 10.44
CA LEU A 20 4.92 -0.43 10.31
C LEU A 20 5.30 -1.18 11.59
N GLY A 21 5.12 -0.55 12.75
CA GLY A 21 5.42 -1.13 14.05
C GLY A 21 4.53 -2.33 14.40
N VAL A 22 3.23 -2.26 14.08
CA VAL A 22 2.30 -3.37 14.28
C VAL A 22 2.66 -4.52 13.36
N ARG A 23 2.85 -4.29 12.05
CA ARG A 23 3.27 -5.34 11.10
C ARG A 23 4.57 -6.02 11.54
N ARG A 24 5.55 -5.25 12.02
CA ARG A 24 6.82 -5.79 12.52
C ARG A 24 6.63 -6.70 13.74
N ARG A 25 5.78 -6.32 14.70
CA ARG A 25 5.54 -7.10 15.93
C ARG A 25 4.62 -8.29 15.72
N SER A 26 3.66 -8.17 14.81
CA SER A 26 2.70 -9.23 14.47
C SER A 26 3.24 -10.20 13.41
N ASN A 27 4.46 -9.97 12.90
CA ASN A 27 5.01 -10.71 11.76
C ASN A 27 4.04 -10.76 10.57
N GLY A 28 3.42 -9.62 10.24
CA GLY A 28 2.44 -9.54 9.16
C GLY A 28 1.04 -10.01 9.52
N ALA A 29 0.81 -10.60 10.69
CA ALA A 29 -0.50 -11.14 11.07
C ALA A 29 -1.57 -10.07 11.37
N GLN A 30 -1.15 -8.82 11.56
CA GLN A 30 -2.03 -7.69 11.78
C GLN A 30 -1.61 -6.49 10.94
N ILE A 31 -2.58 -5.92 10.21
CA ILE A 31 -2.43 -4.68 9.46
C ILE A 31 -3.48 -3.70 10.00
N PRO A 32 -3.06 -2.62 10.69
CA PRO A 32 -3.96 -1.55 11.10
C PRO A 32 -4.57 -0.84 9.90
N TRP A 33 -5.88 -0.66 9.94
CA TRP A 33 -6.63 0.19 9.02
C TRP A 33 -6.79 1.59 9.62
N GLU A 34 -6.87 2.59 8.75
CA GLU A 34 -7.19 3.98 9.11
C GLU A 34 -8.10 4.56 8.04
N ARG A 35 -8.99 5.46 8.46
CA ARG A 35 -9.90 6.19 7.58
C ARG A 35 -9.87 7.64 8.00
N THR A 36 -9.37 8.50 7.14
CA THR A 36 -9.23 9.92 7.40
C THR A 36 -10.08 10.74 6.43
N SER A 37 -10.63 11.85 6.93
CA SER A 37 -11.27 12.92 6.16
C SER A 37 -10.65 14.27 6.51
N LEU A 38 -9.38 14.26 6.94
CA LEU A 38 -8.64 15.47 7.26
C LEU A 38 -8.37 16.27 5.98
N GLU A 39 -8.65 17.56 6.02
CA GLU A 39 -8.42 18.48 4.90
C GLU A 39 -7.06 19.17 5.01
N GLU A 40 -6.47 19.23 6.21
CA GLU A 40 -5.20 19.90 6.50
C GLU A 40 -4.28 19.03 7.36
N ASP A 41 -2.98 19.38 7.39
CA ASP A 41 -1.99 18.70 8.22
C ASP A 41 -2.31 18.89 9.73
N PHE A 42 -2.50 17.79 10.46
CA PHE A 42 -2.71 17.81 11.91
C PHE A 42 -1.45 17.38 12.67
N TYR A 43 -1.18 18.09 13.78
CA TYR A 43 -0.06 17.82 14.68
C TYR A 43 -0.56 17.74 16.12
N PHE A 44 -0.14 16.72 16.87
CA PHE A 44 -0.35 16.70 18.32
C PHE A 44 0.50 17.74 19.05
N LEU A 45 1.72 17.94 18.55
CA LEU A 45 2.68 18.93 19.02
C LEU A 45 3.14 19.72 17.78
N PRO A 46 2.45 20.83 17.45
CA PRO A 46 2.73 21.58 16.23
C PRO A 46 4.10 22.26 16.32
N PRO A 47 4.80 22.38 15.17
CA PRO A 47 6.03 23.16 15.11
C PRO A 47 5.73 24.64 15.42
N ARG A 48 6.70 25.33 16.01
CA ARG A 48 6.59 26.77 16.31
C ARG A 48 6.30 27.61 15.06
N GLU A 49 6.80 27.16 13.91
CA GLU A 49 6.54 27.76 12.60
C GLU A 49 6.41 26.66 11.54
N VAL A 50 5.34 26.71 10.75
CA VAL A 50 5.18 25.87 9.55
C VAL A 50 5.85 26.59 8.38
N ARG A 51 7.16 26.36 8.21
CA ARG A 51 7.91 26.96 7.10
C ARG A 51 7.92 26.04 5.88
N LYS A 52 7.54 26.58 4.72
CA LYS A 52 7.83 25.92 3.43
C LYS A 52 9.34 25.85 3.24
N LEU A 53 9.83 24.69 2.80
CA LEU A 53 11.26 24.50 2.51
C LEU A 53 11.66 25.38 1.32
N SER A 54 12.86 25.95 1.39
CA SER A 54 13.44 26.57 0.19
C SER A 54 13.80 25.48 -0.83
N GLU A 55 13.90 25.85 -2.10
CA GLU A 55 14.31 24.91 -3.16
C GLU A 55 15.67 24.27 -2.85
N ALA A 56 16.64 25.06 -2.37
CA ALA A 56 17.96 24.57 -1.98
C ALA A 56 17.90 23.53 -0.85
N GLU A 57 17.04 23.73 0.15
CA GLU A 57 16.82 22.77 1.24
C GLU A 57 16.10 21.51 0.76
N ALA A 58 15.14 21.66 -0.14
CA ALA A 58 14.43 20.54 -0.74
C ALA A 58 15.37 19.65 -1.56
N THR A 59 16.22 20.25 -2.41
CA THR A 59 17.25 19.54 -3.19
C THR A 59 18.22 18.80 -2.27
N ARG A 60 18.73 19.46 -1.24
CA ARG A 60 19.63 18.81 -0.27
C ARG A 60 18.97 17.61 0.41
N ARG A 61 17.72 17.75 0.85
CA ARG A 61 16.95 16.65 1.48
C ARG A 61 16.71 15.50 0.51
N TYR A 62 16.54 15.79 -0.78
CA TYR A 62 16.41 14.79 -1.83
C TYR A 62 17.72 14.03 -2.02
N GLU A 63 18.85 14.73 -2.21
CA GLU A 63 20.17 14.12 -2.38
C GLU A 63 20.58 13.26 -1.19
N GLU A 64 20.35 13.73 0.04
CA GLU A 64 20.64 12.97 1.26
C GLU A 64 19.82 11.67 1.31
N GLN A 65 18.52 11.73 1.01
CA GLN A 65 17.67 10.54 0.98
C GLN A 65 18.02 9.60 -0.19
N LEU A 66 18.37 10.15 -1.36
CA LEU A 66 18.79 9.36 -2.52
C LEU A 66 20.06 8.58 -2.21
N ALA A 67 21.05 9.22 -1.60
CA ALA A 67 22.30 8.56 -1.22
C ALA A 67 22.08 7.42 -0.20
N ILE A 68 21.13 7.59 0.73
CA ILE A 68 20.73 6.51 1.64
C ILE A 68 20.01 5.41 0.87
N TRP A 69 19.03 5.78 0.04
CA TRP A 69 18.23 4.83 -0.73
C TRP A 69 19.08 3.96 -1.65
N GLU A 70 20.01 4.53 -2.41
CA GLU A 70 20.90 3.80 -3.31
C GLU A 70 21.74 2.73 -2.58
N ARG A 71 22.08 2.96 -1.30
CA ARG A 71 22.81 1.97 -0.48
C ARG A 71 21.92 0.82 -0.02
N ILE A 72 20.63 1.07 0.22
CA ILE A 72 19.72 0.08 0.83
C ILE A 72 18.78 -0.58 -0.17
N ARG A 73 18.59 -0.03 -1.37
CA ARG A 73 17.62 -0.52 -2.37
C ARG A 73 17.81 -1.98 -2.75
N ALA A 74 19.06 -2.46 -2.74
CA ALA A 74 19.44 -3.83 -3.10
C ALA A 74 19.54 -4.76 -1.88
N THR A 75 19.27 -4.29 -0.66
CA THR A 75 19.35 -5.14 0.53
C THR A 75 18.24 -6.18 0.52
N ASP A 76 18.55 -7.38 1.03
CA ASP A 76 17.56 -8.41 1.35
C ASP A 76 17.22 -8.45 2.84
N ASP A 77 17.76 -7.53 3.65
CA ASP A 77 17.45 -7.40 5.06
C ASP A 77 16.22 -6.49 5.29
N PRO A 78 15.07 -7.03 5.71
CA PRO A 78 13.89 -6.23 5.98
C PRO A 78 14.07 -5.26 7.16
N ALA A 79 15.04 -5.49 8.07
CA ALA A 79 15.30 -4.58 9.18
C ALA A 79 15.78 -3.21 8.67
N VAL A 80 16.69 -3.20 7.71
CA VAL A 80 17.24 -1.98 7.09
C VAL A 80 16.14 -1.15 6.42
N LEU A 81 15.27 -1.81 5.66
CA LEU A 81 14.14 -1.16 4.98
C LEU A 81 13.10 -0.63 5.99
N LYS A 82 12.80 -1.39 7.04
CA LYS A 82 11.92 -0.94 8.14
C LYS A 82 12.49 0.28 8.86
N ASP A 83 13.80 0.33 9.08
CA ASP A 83 14.44 1.49 9.72
C ASP A 83 14.40 2.74 8.85
N PHE A 84 14.60 2.59 7.53
CA PHE A 84 14.42 3.68 6.58
C PHE A 84 12.99 4.25 6.61
N LEU A 85 11.97 3.38 6.53
CA LEU A 85 10.55 3.79 6.57
C LEU A 85 10.14 4.40 7.91
N ARG A 86 10.76 3.96 9.01
CA ARG A 86 10.53 4.57 10.33
C ARG A 86 11.09 5.99 10.41
N ARG A 87 12.27 6.21 9.82
CA ARG A 87 12.96 7.51 9.78
C ARG A 87 12.28 8.47 8.79
N TYR A 88 11.82 7.96 7.66
CA TYR A 88 11.24 8.74 6.56
C TYR A 88 9.84 8.20 6.17
N PRO A 89 8.83 8.25 7.07
CA PRO A 89 7.51 7.67 6.83
C PRO A 89 6.76 8.29 5.64
N SER A 90 6.95 9.58 5.39
CA SER A 90 6.49 10.27 4.17
C SER A 90 7.67 10.86 3.40
N GLY A 91 8.81 10.17 3.38
CA GLY A 91 9.97 10.56 2.58
C GLY A 91 9.74 10.35 1.09
N LEU A 92 10.62 10.92 0.27
CA LEU A 92 10.52 10.91 -1.19
C LEU A 92 10.62 9.50 -1.79
N PHE A 93 11.28 8.58 -1.07
CA PHE A 93 11.46 7.19 -1.48
C PHE A 93 10.64 6.21 -0.62
N SER A 94 9.70 6.70 0.19
CA SER A 94 8.92 5.86 1.11
C SER A 94 8.10 4.79 0.38
N GLU A 95 7.44 5.15 -0.72
CA GLU A 95 6.61 4.23 -1.51
C GLU A 95 7.44 3.09 -2.12
N ILE A 96 8.56 3.41 -2.77
CA ILE A 96 9.43 2.39 -3.38
C ILE A 96 10.15 1.55 -2.32
N ALA A 97 10.48 2.13 -1.15
CA ALA A 97 11.03 1.39 -0.03
C ALA A 97 10.00 0.43 0.57
N GLN A 98 8.73 0.84 0.62
CA GLN A 98 7.63 -0.03 1.06
C GLN A 98 7.41 -1.19 0.09
N MET A 99 7.47 -0.92 -1.22
CA MET A 99 7.41 -1.96 -2.25
C MET A 99 8.57 -2.96 -2.12
N ARG A 100 9.81 -2.48 -1.97
CA ARG A 100 10.98 -3.34 -1.77
C ARG A 100 10.88 -4.16 -0.49
N LEU A 101 10.40 -3.56 0.60
CA LEU A 101 10.16 -4.28 1.85
C LEU A 101 9.15 -5.40 1.66
N ASP A 102 8.08 -5.16 0.91
CA ASP A 102 7.07 -6.16 0.63
C ASP A 102 7.63 -7.34 -0.17
N GLN A 103 8.44 -7.08 -1.21
CA GLN A 103 9.12 -8.12 -1.97
C GLN A 103 10.03 -8.99 -1.09
N VAL A 104 10.86 -8.36 -0.25
CA VAL A 104 11.78 -9.08 0.65
C VAL A 104 11.01 -9.91 1.67
N LEU A 105 9.91 -9.39 2.21
CA LEU A 105 9.10 -10.12 3.18
C LEU A 105 8.33 -11.29 2.55
N GLU A 106 7.85 -11.13 1.32
CA GLU A 106 7.21 -12.21 0.55
C GLU A 106 8.21 -13.33 0.23
N GLN A 107 9.43 -13.00 -0.19
CA GLN A 107 10.52 -13.97 -0.41
C GLN A 107 10.87 -14.74 0.88
N ARG A 108 10.73 -14.09 2.04
CA ARG A 108 10.93 -14.70 3.37
C ARG A 108 9.68 -15.42 3.90
N GLY A 109 8.61 -15.51 3.12
CA GLY A 109 7.41 -16.26 3.45
C GLY A 109 6.43 -15.54 4.39
N GLU A 110 6.49 -14.21 4.52
CA GLU A 110 5.45 -13.45 5.22
C GLU A 110 4.12 -13.68 4.50
N ARG A 111 3.18 -14.39 5.16
CA ARG A 111 1.84 -14.60 4.63
C ARG A 111 1.07 -13.31 4.73
N ARG A 112 1.04 -12.55 3.64
CA ARG A 112 0.21 -11.34 3.52
C ARG A 112 -1.23 -11.71 3.88
N ILE A 113 -1.83 -10.99 4.84
CA ILE A 113 -3.22 -11.22 5.27
C ILE A 113 -4.10 -11.29 4.03
N ARG A 114 -4.77 -12.42 3.83
CA ARG A 114 -5.84 -12.54 2.85
C ARG A 114 -7.10 -12.00 3.50
N ILE A 115 -7.62 -10.88 2.97
CA ILE A 115 -8.96 -10.39 3.33
C ILE A 115 -9.88 -11.52 2.90
N ALA A 116 -10.37 -12.28 3.88
CA ALA A 116 -11.39 -13.27 3.62
C ALA A 116 -12.67 -12.50 3.28
N SER A 117 -13.19 -12.69 2.07
CA SER A 117 -14.58 -12.35 1.79
C SER A 117 -15.43 -13.27 2.67
N SER A 118 -16.08 -12.70 3.69
CA SER A 118 -17.01 -13.46 4.52
C SER A 118 -18.41 -13.10 4.10
N ALA A 119 -19.25 -14.10 3.79
CA ALA A 119 -20.65 -13.88 3.40
C ALA A 119 -21.43 -13.06 4.45
N GLN A 120 -21.04 -13.14 5.73
CA GLN A 120 -21.62 -12.35 6.83
C GLN A 120 -21.13 -10.90 6.94
N ASN A 121 -20.13 -10.45 6.15
CA ASN A 121 -19.67 -9.06 6.17
C ASN A 121 -20.21 -8.30 4.93
N PRO A 122 -21.24 -7.46 5.09
CA PRO A 122 -21.87 -6.74 3.99
C PRO A 122 -20.90 -5.74 3.31
N TYR A 123 -19.81 -5.33 3.98
CA TYR A 123 -18.78 -4.45 3.43
C TYR A 123 -17.69 -5.21 2.63
N SER A 124 -17.75 -6.54 2.58
CA SER A 124 -16.87 -7.37 1.74
C SER A 124 -17.58 -7.97 0.52
N GLN A 125 -18.87 -7.68 0.37
CA GLN A 125 -19.63 -8.01 -0.84
C GLN A 125 -19.08 -7.16 -1.99
N GLY A 126 -18.51 -7.80 -3.02
CA GLY A 126 -17.93 -7.10 -4.17
C GLY A 126 -16.43 -6.76 -4.06
N THR A 127 -15.76 -7.00 -2.93
CA THR A 127 -14.29 -6.96 -2.90
C THR A 127 -13.74 -8.25 -3.50
N ALA A 128 -13.59 -8.28 -4.82
CA ALA A 128 -12.64 -9.18 -5.46
C ALA A 128 -11.25 -8.59 -5.23
N ARG A 129 -10.31 -9.38 -4.69
CA ARG A 129 -8.92 -9.08 -4.97
C ARG A 129 -8.76 -9.32 -6.47
N ALA A 130 -8.35 -8.29 -7.21
CA ALA A 130 -7.53 -8.56 -8.40
C ALA A 130 -6.29 -9.26 -7.84
N ASP A 131 -6.36 -10.57 -7.71
CA ASP A 131 -5.21 -11.32 -7.32
C ASP A 131 -4.19 -11.08 -8.42
N THR A 132 -3.04 -10.53 -8.09
CA THR A 132 -1.90 -10.51 -9.01
C THR A 132 -1.33 -11.92 -9.23
N GLN A 133 -2.07 -12.97 -8.85
CA GLN A 133 -1.80 -14.38 -9.08
C GLN A 133 -2.67 -14.96 -10.21
N LEU A 134 -3.11 -14.12 -11.15
CA LEU A 134 -3.74 -14.56 -12.40
C LEU A 134 -2.90 -15.66 -13.02
N LYS A 135 -3.55 -16.73 -13.48
CA LYS A 135 -2.94 -17.77 -14.30
C LYS A 135 -3.46 -17.64 -15.72
N LEU A 136 -2.60 -17.98 -16.67
CA LEU A 136 -3.01 -18.13 -18.08
C LEU A 136 -4.18 -19.12 -18.15
N GLY A 137 -5.30 -18.66 -18.70
CA GLY A 137 -6.53 -19.43 -18.84
C GLY A 137 -7.59 -19.23 -17.74
N ASP A 138 -7.33 -18.43 -16.70
CA ASP A 138 -8.36 -18.09 -15.71
C ASP A 138 -9.55 -17.38 -16.37
N ARG A 139 -10.77 -17.68 -15.91
CA ARG A 139 -12.02 -17.16 -16.47
C ARG A 139 -12.79 -16.35 -15.42
N PHE A 140 -13.20 -15.15 -15.80
CA PHE A 140 -13.97 -14.24 -14.95
C PHE A 140 -15.27 -13.88 -15.65
N SER A 141 -16.40 -14.30 -15.07
CA SER A 141 -17.72 -13.93 -15.59
C SER A 141 -18.24 -12.69 -14.85
N TYR A 142 -18.58 -11.68 -15.63
CA TYR A 142 -19.12 -10.41 -15.17
C TYR A 142 -20.58 -10.31 -15.53
N ARG A 143 -21.31 -9.57 -14.70
CA ARG A 143 -22.69 -9.20 -14.93
C ARG A 143 -22.91 -7.77 -14.48
N ASP A 144 -23.27 -6.93 -15.44
CA ASP A 144 -23.65 -5.55 -15.21
C ASP A 144 -25.15 -5.51 -14.92
N LEU A 145 -25.49 -4.99 -13.74
CA LEU A 145 -26.87 -4.80 -13.30
C LEU A 145 -27.18 -3.30 -13.30
N ASP A 146 -28.36 -2.92 -13.77
CA ASP A 146 -28.93 -1.63 -13.44
C ASP A 146 -29.32 -1.64 -11.95
N LEU A 147 -28.63 -0.83 -11.14
CA LEU A 147 -28.84 -0.81 -9.69
C LEU A 147 -30.20 -0.24 -9.26
N ALA A 148 -30.89 0.51 -10.14
CA ALA A 148 -32.20 1.07 -9.83
C ALA A 148 -33.33 0.06 -10.06
N THR A 149 -33.20 -0.79 -11.09
CA THR A 149 -34.23 -1.74 -11.50
C THR A 149 -33.87 -3.20 -11.21
N ASN A 150 -32.62 -3.44 -10.80
CA ASN A 150 -32.00 -4.74 -10.62
C ASN A 150 -32.06 -5.64 -11.87
N GLN A 151 -32.20 -5.03 -13.05
CA GLN A 151 -32.20 -5.74 -14.34
C GLN A 151 -30.77 -5.98 -14.82
N GLU A 152 -30.53 -7.16 -15.38
CA GLU A 152 -29.27 -7.52 -16.02
C GLU A 152 -29.15 -6.81 -17.37
N MET A 153 -28.18 -5.89 -17.44
CA MET A 153 -27.89 -5.10 -18.63
C MET A 153 -26.96 -5.87 -19.57
N ARG A 154 -25.94 -6.52 -19.01
CA ARG A 154 -24.93 -7.25 -19.78
C ARG A 154 -24.33 -8.37 -18.94
N SER A 155 -23.98 -9.48 -19.56
CA SER A 155 -23.05 -10.44 -18.99
C SER A 155 -21.98 -10.80 -20.02
N TYR A 156 -20.74 -10.96 -19.55
CA TYR A 156 -19.59 -11.28 -20.40
C TYR A 156 -18.56 -12.07 -19.60
N THR A 157 -17.79 -12.93 -20.28
CA THR A 157 -16.70 -13.67 -19.65
C THR A 157 -15.35 -13.22 -20.22
N LEU A 158 -14.43 -12.86 -19.33
CA LEU A 158 -13.05 -12.54 -19.64
C LEU A 158 -12.17 -13.77 -19.41
N VAL A 159 -11.22 -14.01 -20.30
CA VAL A 159 -10.21 -15.06 -20.15
C VAL A 159 -8.82 -14.43 -20.13
N VAL A 160 -8.00 -14.80 -19.15
CA VAL A 160 -6.60 -14.35 -19.08
C VAL A 160 -5.80 -15.03 -20.18
N SER A 161 -5.44 -14.28 -21.21
CA SER A 161 -4.71 -14.80 -22.38
C SER A 161 -3.20 -14.55 -22.31
N GLU A 162 -2.77 -13.53 -21.56
CA GLU A 162 -1.37 -13.15 -21.36
C GLU A 162 -1.16 -12.53 -19.96
N ILE A 163 0.04 -12.70 -19.38
CA ILE A 163 0.45 -12.05 -18.13
C ILE A 163 1.81 -11.40 -18.37
N ALA A 164 1.88 -10.07 -18.24
CA ALA A 164 3.14 -9.35 -18.35
C ALA A 164 4.06 -9.60 -17.13
N GLU A 165 5.37 -9.35 -17.25
CA GLU A 165 6.36 -9.55 -16.16
C GLU A 165 6.04 -8.78 -14.87
N ASN A 166 5.21 -7.74 -14.95
CA ASN A 166 4.71 -6.94 -13.83
C ASN A 166 3.38 -7.46 -13.24
N GLY A 167 2.86 -8.60 -13.72
CA GLY A 167 1.68 -9.28 -13.20
C GLY A 167 0.33 -8.74 -13.69
N TYR A 168 0.31 -7.81 -14.66
CA TYR A 168 -0.92 -7.29 -15.23
C TYR A 168 -1.30 -8.03 -16.52
N PRO A 169 -2.57 -8.42 -16.69
CA PRO A 169 -3.02 -9.06 -17.91
C PRO A 169 -3.13 -8.02 -19.03
N PHE A 170 -2.47 -8.28 -20.15
CA PHE A 170 -2.74 -7.61 -21.41
C PHE A 170 -3.72 -8.51 -22.18
N ASP A 171 -4.84 -7.95 -22.62
CA ASP A 171 -5.84 -8.61 -23.46
C ASP A 171 -6.73 -9.69 -22.78
N ALA A 172 -7.82 -9.21 -22.17
CA ALA A 172 -8.94 -10.02 -21.75
C ALA A 172 -9.95 -10.10 -22.90
N ARG A 173 -9.93 -11.19 -23.67
CA ARG A 173 -10.91 -11.38 -24.76
C ARG A 173 -12.31 -11.61 -24.17
N GLU A 174 -13.28 -10.79 -24.57
CA GLU A 174 -14.69 -11.01 -24.28
C GLU A 174 -15.17 -12.25 -25.06
N VAL A 175 -15.70 -13.24 -24.34
CA VAL A 175 -16.46 -14.35 -24.94
C VAL A 175 -17.94 -14.08 -24.67
N CYS A 176 -18.69 -13.77 -25.74
CA CYS A 176 -20.15 -13.63 -25.75
C CYS A 176 -20.85 -14.99 -25.71
#